data_AF-K5WW62-F1
#
_entry.id   AF-K5WW62-F1
#
_cell.length_a   1.000
_cell.length_b   1.000
_cell.length_c   1.000
_cell.angle_alpha   90.00
_cell.angle_beta   90.00
_cell.angle_gamma   90.00
#
_symmetry.space_group_name_H-M   'P 1'
#
loop_
_entity.id
_entity.type
_entity.pdbx_description
1 polymer ?
#
loop_
_entity_poly.entity_id
_entity_poly.type
_entity_poly.pdbx_seq_one_letter_code
_entity_poly.pdbx_strand_id
1 'polypeptide(L)'
;MPFNRRCQTITFLLTSHTAHHICLRNLNKIIHSGGALVSPQVLRITSEGGIYSSWCVTLKQAFVVFVRLTTVQLGHVLYRVHSYFFLRESAFWKRELVGSSTAPDAPLLQGNGSTNAIILEEDPKDFDCFLWVFYNENLGDFSAKLQDWITIMRYATRWDFPRIKDLAIQQLEKHEMNPIDRIKLYQENKLPEKYLFPLYVCLASRQELLGIEESRTLGIETLVLIQQARERLRAPTSPMGDKFLSPIRTDLKPADVFDIVSATFNISFGELPADPKPGTPVFCPFFW
;
A
#
# COMPACT_ATOMS: atom_id res chain seq x y z
N MET A 1 -21.17 6.92 73.67
CA MET A 1 -21.85 6.84 72.35
C MET A 1 -21.33 7.98 71.49
N PRO A 2 -21.15 7.87 70.16
CA PRO A 2 -21.45 6.79 69.20
C PRO A 2 -20.16 6.06 68.73
N PHE A 3 -20.16 4.76 68.44
CA PHE A 3 -20.71 3.99 67.29
C PHE A 3 -19.72 3.85 66.11
N ASN A 4 -19.01 2.70 66.17
CA ASN A 4 -18.12 2.13 65.18
C ASN A 4 -18.92 1.58 63.98
N ARG A 5 -18.54 1.93 62.74
CA ARG A 5 -18.86 1.13 61.54
C ARG A 5 -17.65 1.01 60.63
N ARG A 6 -17.25 -0.25 60.44
CA ARG A 6 -16.23 -0.75 59.52
C ARG A 6 -16.65 -0.46 58.07
N CYS A 7 -15.79 0.19 57.29
CA CYS A 7 -15.88 0.15 55.82
C CYS A 7 -15.42 -1.23 55.34
N GLN A 8 -16.29 -1.94 54.63
CA GLN A 8 -15.96 -3.16 53.90
C GLN A 8 -15.16 -2.77 52.65
N THR A 9 -13.99 -3.40 52.49
CA THR A 9 -13.25 -3.37 51.22
C THR A 9 -13.97 -4.25 50.22
N ILE A 10 -14.57 -3.65 49.19
CA ILE A 10 -15.08 -4.38 48.03
C ILE A 10 -13.97 -4.38 46.98
N THR A 11 -13.33 -5.53 46.81
CA THR A 11 -12.37 -5.78 45.74
C THR A 11 -13.13 -6.00 44.43
N PHE A 12 -13.09 -5.03 43.50
CA PHE A 12 -13.52 -5.27 42.12
C PHE A 12 -12.31 -5.69 41.28
N LEU A 13 -12.24 -6.98 40.96
CA LEU A 13 -11.44 -7.51 39.86
C LEU A 13 -12.09 -7.07 38.55
N LEU A 14 -11.57 -6.00 37.93
CA LEU A 14 -11.90 -5.67 36.54
C LEU A 14 -10.86 -6.33 35.63
N THR A 15 -11.31 -7.32 34.88
CA THR A 15 -10.53 -7.96 33.82
C THR A 15 -10.26 -6.96 32.68
N SER A 16 -9.04 -7.03 32.15
CA SER A 16 -8.36 -6.10 31.24
C SER A 16 -9.15 -5.57 30.02
N HIS A 17 -10.25 -6.21 29.63
CA HIS A 17 -10.92 -5.91 28.36
C HIS A 17 -11.91 -4.73 28.41
N THR A 18 -12.39 -4.33 29.59
CA THR A 18 -13.33 -3.19 29.76
C THR A 18 -12.64 -1.84 29.99
N ALA A 19 -11.39 -1.84 30.47
CA ALA A 19 -10.64 -0.62 30.76
C ALA A 19 -10.32 0.20 29.50
N HIS A 20 -10.07 -0.47 28.36
CA HIS A 20 -9.74 0.19 27.09
C HIS A 20 -10.92 1.02 26.54
N HIS A 21 -12.16 0.53 26.67
CA HIS A 21 -13.35 1.24 26.17
C HIS A 21 -13.78 2.42 27.05
N ILE A 22 -13.48 2.37 28.35
CA ILE A 22 -13.79 3.45 29.30
C ILE A 22 -12.80 4.61 29.16
N CYS A 23 -11.53 4.32 28.83
CA CYS A 23 -10.48 5.33 28.69
C CYS A 23 -10.74 6.30 27.52
N LEU A 24 -11.24 5.82 26.37
CA LEU A 24 -11.57 6.66 25.22
C LEU A 24 -12.80 7.57 25.45
N ARG A 25 -13.80 7.12 26.23
CA ARG A 25 -14.98 7.94 26.54
C ARG A 25 -14.69 9.10 27.50
N ASN A 26 -13.67 8.98 28.35
CA ASN A 26 -13.32 10.02 29.33
C ASN A 26 -12.33 11.06 28.79
N LEU A 27 -11.51 10.74 27.78
CA LEU A 27 -10.69 11.73 27.07
C LEU A 27 -11.56 12.84 26.44
N ASN A 28 -12.74 12.50 25.91
CA ASN A 28 -13.69 13.49 25.37
C ASN A 28 -14.29 14.43 26.43
N LYS A 29 -14.32 14.04 27.71
CA LYS A 29 -14.79 14.93 28.79
C LYS A 29 -13.73 15.89 29.29
N ILE A 30 -12.44 15.52 29.19
CA ILE A 30 -11.32 16.37 29.60
C ILE A 30 -11.06 17.46 28.55
N ILE A 31 -11.34 17.20 27.28
CA ILE A 31 -11.18 18.18 26.18
C ILE A 31 -12.16 19.37 26.31
N HIS A 32 -13.30 19.22 27.00
CA HIS A 32 -14.27 20.31 27.21
C HIS A 32 -14.01 21.19 28.43
N SER A 33 -13.04 20.87 29.29
CA SER A 33 -12.63 21.72 30.41
C SER A 33 -11.26 22.32 30.12
N GLY A 34 -11.27 23.55 29.62
CA GLY A 34 -10.12 24.27 29.09
C GLY A 34 -8.85 24.16 29.95
N GLY A 35 -7.80 23.63 29.34
CA GLY A 35 -6.42 23.69 29.79
C GLY A 35 -5.54 23.58 28.55
N ALA A 36 -4.71 24.59 28.30
CA ALA A 36 -3.92 24.74 27.08
C ALA A 36 -3.07 23.49 26.80
N LEU A 37 -3.36 22.82 25.67
CA LEU A 37 -2.56 21.72 25.16
C LEU A 37 -1.44 22.28 24.29
N VAL A 38 -0.20 22.01 24.70
CA VAL A 38 0.98 22.16 23.86
C VAL A 38 0.87 21.13 22.74
N SER A 39 0.96 21.60 21.49
CA SER A 39 0.87 20.82 20.25
C SER A 39 1.86 19.64 20.24
N PRO A 40 1.45 18.43 19.79
CA PRO A 40 2.35 17.29 19.63
C PRO A 40 3.17 17.46 18.34
N GLN A 41 4.12 18.39 18.34
CA GLN A 41 5.08 18.50 17.25
C GLN A 41 6.05 17.33 17.26
N VAL A 42 6.22 16.68 16.11
CA VAL A 42 7.34 15.78 15.83
C VAL A 42 8.64 16.54 16.14
N LEU A 43 9.32 16.15 17.21
CA LEU A 43 10.57 16.78 17.64
C LEU A 43 11.69 16.36 16.69
N ARG A 44 11.93 17.19 15.67
CA ARG A 44 13.11 17.13 14.81
C ARG A 44 14.28 17.72 15.61
N ILE A 45 15.11 16.87 16.20
CA ILE A 45 16.27 17.32 16.98
C ILE A 45 17.48 17.35 16.04
N THR A 46 17.89 18.54 15.62
CA THR A 46 19.24 18.78 15.12
C THR A 46 20.20 18.78 16.30
N SER A 47 21.35 18.13 16.15
CA SER A 47 22.34 17.86 17.20
C SER A 47 22.72 19.10 18.02
N GLU A 48 22.42 19.06 19.33
CA GLU A 48 23.33 19.35 20.45
C GLU A 48 22.53 19.60 21.75
N GLY A 49 22.96 18.98 22.86
CA GLY A 49 22.47 19.30 24.21
C GLY A 49 21.66 18.20 24.89
N GLY A 50 22.32 17.42 25.76
CA GLY A 50 21.67 16.44 26.62
C GLY A 50 20.91 17.08 27.78
N ILE A 51 19.85 16.41 28.25
CA ILE A 51 19.17 16.75 29.51
C ILE A 51 18.86 15.46 30.27
N TYR A 52 19.43 15.37 31.48
CA TYR A 52 19.13 14.36 32.50
C TYR A 52 17.69 14.56 33.00
N SER A 53 16.94 13.46 33.19
CA SER A 53 15.64 13.51 33.87
C SER A 53 15.67 12.70 35.17
N SER A 54 15.48 13.40 36.28
CA SER A 54 15.02 12.82 37.55
C SER A 54 13.95 13.75 38.09
N TRP A 55 12.70 13.30 38.01
CA TRP A 55 11.58 13.89 38.75
C TRP A 55 10.78 12.76 39.37
N CYS A 56 11.00 12.58 40.67
CA CYS A 56 10.17 11.79 41.56
C CYS A 56 8.93 12.62 41.91
N VAL A 57 7.73 12.17 41.55
CA VAL A 57 6.47 12.78 42.01
C VAL A 57 5.57 11.69 42.60
N THR A 58 5.17 11.95 43.83
CA THR A 58 4.51 11.08 44.78
C THR A 58 3.09 10.69 44.33
N LEU A 59 2.82 9.38 44.32
CA LEU A 59 1.62 8.73 43.78
C LEU A 59 0.37 8.91 44.65
N LYS A 60 -0.69 9.46 44.04
CA LYS A 60 -2.07 8.96 44.23
C LYS A 60 -2.63 8.65 42.83
N GLN A 61 -2.47 7.38 42.42
CA GLN A 61 -3.05 6.77 41.21
C GLN A 61 -3.01 7.65 39.95
N ALA A 62 -1.81 8.04 39.55
CA ALA A 62 -1.57 8.40 38.16
C ALA A 62 -1.34 7.10 37.38
N PHE A 63 -2.23 6.77 36.44
CA PHE A 63 -1.91 5.82 35.38
C PHE A 63 -0.82 6.48 34.53
N VAL A 64 0.45 6.17 34.82
CA VAL A 64 1.57 6.57 33.97
C VAL A 64 1.50 5.68 32.73
N VAL A 65 0.90 6.19 31.64
CA VAL A 65 1.04 5.56 30.33
C VAL A 65 2.47 5.79 29.90
N PHE A 66 3.32 4.78 30.03
CA PHE A 66 4.69 4.85 29.53
C PHE A 66 4.64 4.78 28.00
N VAL A 67 4.65 5.96 27.38
CA VAL A 67 4.61 6.08 25.93
C VAL A 67 6.01 5.72 25.40
N ARG A 68 6.17 4.47 24.99
CA ARG A 68 7.45 3.95 24.52
C ARG A 68 7.79 4.50 23.14
N LEU A 69 8.89 5.25 23.06
CA LEU A 69 9.43 5.79 21.82
C LEU A 69 10.48 4.85 21.22
N THR A 70 10.54 4.83 19.89
CA THR A 70 11.58 4.20 19.09
C THR A 70 12.30 5.28 18.29
N THR A 71 13.61 5.16 18.22
CA THR A 71 14.47 6.05 17.44
C THR A 71 14.84 5.41 16.10
N VAL A 72 14.54 6.11 15.00
CA VAL A 72 14.78 5.69 13.63
C VAL A 72 15.68 6.73 12.95
N GLN A 73 16.68 6.32 12.21
CA GLN A 73 17.62 7.17 11.49
C GLN A 73 17.46 6.95 9.98
N LEU A 74 17.21 8.04 9.25
CA LEU A 74 17.13 8.07 7.79
C LEU A 74 18.18 9.07 7.29
N GLY A 75 19.28 8.55 6.73
CA GLY A 75 20.45 9.36 6.39
C GLY A 75 20.97 10.15 7.58
N HIS A 76 20.83 11.48 7.53
CA HIS A 76 21.25 12.43 8.58
C HIS A 76 20.12 12.87 9.51
N VAL A 77 18.88 12.37 9.33
CA VAL A 77 17.72 12.76 10.13
C VAL A 77 17.40 11.68 11.16
N LEU A 78 17.23 12.10 12.42
CA LEU A 78 16.83 11.22 13.51
C LEU A 78 15.37 11.47 13.89
N TYR A 79 14.58 10.42 13.82
CA TYR A 79 13.16 10.39 14.14
C TYR A 79 12.93 9.75 15.50
N ARG A 80 12.09 10.39 16.32
CA ARG A 80 11.56 9.79 17.55
C ARG A 80 10.07 9.57 17.36
N VAL A 81 9.68 8.30 17.21
CA VAL A 81 8.30 7.90 16.91
C VAL A 81 7.77 6.95 17.97
N HIS A 82 6.45 6.90 18.12
CA HIS A 82 5.79 5.98 19.03
C HIS A 82 5.89 4.54 18.55
N SER A 83 6.63 3.71 19.28
CA SER A 83 6.81 2.28 18.99
C SER A 83 5.48 1.54 18.93
N TYR A 84 4.49 2.00 19.71
CA TYR A 84 3.16 1.40 19.81
C TYR A 84 2.46 1.24 18.44
N PHE A 85 2.53 2.25 17.56
CA PHE A 85 1.91 2.15 16.24
C PHE A 85 2.53 1.04 15.40
N PHE A 86 3.86 0.94 15.42
CA PHE A 86 4.62 -0.06 14.67
C PHE A 86 4.37 -1.47 15.21
N LEU A 87 4.42 -1.65 16.53
CA LEU A 87 4.21 -2.95 17.18
C LEU A 87 2.77 -3.47 17.04
N ARG A 88 1.78 -2.57 17.04
CA ARG A 88 0.36 -2.93 16.97
C ARG A 88 -0.10 -3.20 15.54
N GLU A 89 0.33 -2.35 14.60
CA GLU A 89 -0.24 -2.32 13.25
C GLU A 89 0.62 -3.05 12.21
N SER A 90 1.86 -3.45 12.53
CA SER A 90 2.76 -4.16 11.61
C SER A 90 3.40 -5.40 12.22
N ALA A 91 3.20 -6.55 11.58
CA ALA A 91 3.84 -7.79 11.99
C ALA A 91 5.34 -7.79 11.66
N PHE A 92 5.72 -7.14 10.56
CA PHE A 92 7.12 -6.90 10.18
C PHE A 92 7.86 -6.16 11.30
N TRP A 93 7.37 -4.99 11.71
CA TRP A 93 8.02 -4.19 12.74
C TRP A 93 7.93 -4.81 14.12
N LYS A 94 6.86 -5.54 14.44
CA LYS A 94 6.81 -6.32 15.67
C LYS A 94 7.97 -7.31 15.74
N ARG A 95 8.22 -8.05 14.66
CA ARG A 95 9.35 -8.99 14.58
C ARG A 95 10.69 -8.26 14.67
N GLU A 96 10.83 -7.13 13.96
CA GLU A 96 12.10 -6.38 13.94
C GLU A 96 12.43 -5.77 15.30
N LEU A 97 11.43 -5.22 15.99
CA LEU A 97 11.62 -4.46 17.22
C LEU A 97 11.73 -5.33 18.46
N VAL A 98 10.98 -6.44 18.55
CA VAL A 98 10.91 -7.29 19.76
C VAL A 98 11.15 -8.78 19.49
N GLY A 99 11.48 -9.15 18.25
CA GLY A 99 11.79 -10.53 17.86
C GLY A 99 10.61 -11.47 18.02
N SER A 100 10.87 -12.64 18.59
CA SER A 100 9.84 -13.65 18.90
C SER A 100 9.21 -13.46 20.29
N SER A 101 9.53 -12.36 20.99
CA SER A 101 9.01 -12.13 22.33
C SER A 101 7.50 -11.87 22.31
N THR A 102 6.78 -12.59 23.16
CA THR A 102 5.34 -12.41 23.37
C THR A 102 5.02 -11.57 24.60
N ALA A 103 6.04 -11.15 25.36
CA ALA A 103 5.87 -10.35 26.56
C ALA A 103 5.38 -8.93 26.20
N PRO A 104 4.36 -8.38 26.91
CA PRO A 104 3.86 -7.02 26.68
C PRO A 104 4.96 -5.95 26.77
N ASP A 105 5.93 -6.17 27.66
CA ASP A 105 7.01 -5.23 27.96
C ASP A 105 8.37 -5.70 27.46
N ALA A 106 8.39 -6.52 26.40
CA ALA A 106 9.63 -7.02 25.81
C ALA A 106 10.60 -5.84 25.49
N PRO A 107 11.89 -5.90 25.85
CA PRO A 107 12.85 -4.86 25.50
C PRO A 107 12.95 -4.71 23.97
N LEU A 108 13.16 -3.47 23.49
CA LEU A 108 13.41 -3.24 22.07
C LEU A 108 14.81 -3.76 21.78
N LEU A 109 14.93 -4.54 20.72
CA LEU A 109 16.23 -4.97 20.20
C LEU A 109 17.01 -3.78 19.64
N GLN A 110 16.30 -2.86 18.99
CA GLN A 110 16.86 -1.66 18.37
C GLN A 110 15.90 -0.46 18.50
N GLY A 111 16.46 0.75 18.42
CA GLY A 111 15.75 2.02 18.49
C GLY A 111 15.52 2.52 19.92
N ASN A 112 16.27 2.04 20.90
CA ASN A 112 16.16 2.48 22.31
C ASN A 112 16.85 3.84 22.60
N GLY A 113 17.53 4.42 21.60
CA GLY A 113 18.22 5.71 21.70
C GLY A 113 18.97 6.04 20.40
N SER A 114 19.66 7.18 20.36
CA SER A 114 20.43 7.62 19.19
C SER A 114 21.62 6.71 18.88
N THR A 115 22.25 6.11 19.89
CA THR A 115 23.40 5.20 19.73
C THR A 115 23.03 3.83 19.19
N ASN A 116 21.75 3.46 19.25
CA ASN A 116 21.21 2.20 18.76
C ASN A 116 19.94 2.46 17.95
N ALA A 117 19.98 3.47 17.06
CA ALA A 117 18.84 3.82 16.21
C ALA A 117 18.60 2.75 15.14
N ILE A 118 17.36 2.64 14.67
CA ILE A 118 17.00 1.79 13.52
C ILE A 118 17.38 2.53 12.26
N ILE A 119 18.26 1.97 11.44
CA ILE A 119 18.74 2.62 10.22
C ILE A 119 17.85 2.19 9.06
N LEU A 120 17.28 3.16 8.35
CA LEU A 120 16.45 2.95 7.16
C LEU A 120 17.04 3.70 5.96
N GLU A 121 17.10 3.03 4.81
CA GLU A 121 17.57 3.58 3.53
C GLU A 121 16.42 4.20 2.73
N GLU A 122 15.60 5.00 3.39
CA GLU A 122 14.43 5.65 2.79
C GLU A 122 14.62 7.17 2.73
N ASP A 123 13.87 7.84 1.85
CA ASP A 123 13.86 9.31 1.81
C ASP A 123 13.12 9.87 3.05
N PRO A 124 13.71 10.82 3.79
CA PRO A 124 13.06 11.42 4.95
C PRO A 124 11.70 12.05 4.66
N LYS A 125 11.48 12.62 3.46
CA LYS A 125 10.19 13.22 3.07
C LYS A 125 9.13 12.16 2.83
N ASP A 126 9.50 11.05 2.21
CA ASP A 126 8.58 9.92 2.01
C ASP A 126 8.21 9.29 3.36
N PHE A 127 9.16 9.22 4.29
CA PHE A 127 8.88 8.77 5.65
C PHE A 127 8.01 9.76 6.43
N ASP A 128 8.23 11.06 6.32
CA ASP A 128 7.35 12.11 6.88
C ASP A 128 5.92 11.93 6.36
N CYS A 129 5.76 11.67 5.06
CA CYS A 129 4.49 11.40 4.41
C CYS A 129 3.81 10.14 4.94
N PHE A 130 4.54 9.05 5.15
CA PHE A 130 4.01 7.84 5.78
C PHE A 130 3.60 8.08 7.24
N LEU A 131 4.43 8.78 8.01
CA LEU A 131 4.18 9.06 9.42
C LEU A 131 2.95 9.96 9.62
N TRP A 132 2.66 10.84 8.68
CA TRP A 132 1.49 11.71 8.73
C TRP A 132 0.19 10.93 8.97
N VAL A 133 0.06 9.71 8.45
CA VAL A 133 -1.14 8.86 8.69
C VAL A 133 -1.38 8.58 10.17
N PHE A 134 -0.33 8.46 10.99
CA PHE A 134 -0.44 8.19 12.42
C PHE A 134 -0.60 9.45 13.27
N TYR A 135 -0.04 10.57 12.80
CA TYR A 135 0.04 11.82 13.55
C TYR A 135 -0.92 12.89 13.07
N ASN A 136 -1.81 12.56 12.14
CA ASN A 136 -2.82 13.48 11.65
C ASN A 136 -3.74 13.92 12.81
N GLU A 137 -3.66 15.21 13.16
CA GLU A 137 -4.44 15.82 14.23
C GLU A 137 -5.93 15.91 13.88
N ASN A 138 -6.25 16.05 12.58
CA ASN A 138 -7.61 16.13 12.08
C ASN A 138 -8.13 14.72 11.83
N LEU A 139 -8.65 14.09 12.89
CA LEU A 139 -9.24 12.75 12.84
C LEU A 139 -10.30 12.64 11.74
N GLY A 140 -9.92 12.06 10.60
CA GLY A 140 -10.81 11.79 9.47
C GLY A 140 -10.59 12.68 8.23
N ASP A 141 -9.79 13.74 8.32
CA ASP A 141 -9.40 14.50 7.13
C ASP A 141 -8.18 13.86 6.46
N PHE A 142 -8.45 13.07 5.43
CA PHE A 142 -7.45 12.39 4.63
C PHE A 142 -7.25 13.04 3.25
N SER A 143 -7.39 14.37 3.16
CA SER A 143 -7.10 15.12 1.93
C SER A 143 -5.60 15.26 1.69
N ALA A 144 -4.96 14.21 1.18
CA ALA A 144 -3.58 14.24 0.70
C ALA A 144 -3.52 14.05 -0.82
N LYS A 145 -2.39 14.38 -1.43
CA LYS A 145 -2.23 14.30 -2.90
C LYS A 145 -2.12 12.85 -3.34
N LEU A 146 -2.39 12.60 -4.62
CA LEU A 146 -2.24 11.28 -5.22
C LEU A 146 -0.85 10.67 -4.98
N GLN A 147 0.22 11.47 -5.14
CA GLN A 147 1.59 11.00 -4.93
C GLN A 147 1.87 10.61 -3.47
N ASP A 148 1.28 11.33 -2.52
CA ASP A 148 1.40 11.01 -1.09
C ASP A 148 0.79 9.63 -0.81
N TRP A 149 -0.40 9.36 -1.37
CA TRP A 149 -1.05 8.04 -1.23
C TRP A 149 -0.29 6.91 -1.93
N ILE A 150 0.39 7.18 -3.04
CA ILE A 150 1.28 6.21 -3.69
C ILE A 150 2.45 5.86 -2.76
N THR A 151 3.09 6.87 -2.17
CA THR A 151 4.18 6.68 -1.20
C THR A 151 3.69 5.90 0.03
N ILE A 152 2.56 6.30 0.61
CA ILE A 152 1.95 5.62 1.76
C ILE A 152 1.65 4.15 1.44
N MET A 153 1.08 3.85 0.27
CA MET A 153 0.80 2.47 -0.19
C MET A 153 2.06 1.61 -0.25
N ARG A 154 3.14 2.15 -0.84
CA ARG A 154 4.43 1.47 -0.98
C ARG A 154 5.02 1.09 0.38
N TYR A 155 5.01 2.03 1.31
CA TYR A 155 5.55 1.84 2.66
C TYR A 155 4.67 0.89 3.48
N ALA A 156 3.34 1.05 3.39
CA ALA A 156 2.40 0.15 4.04
C ALA A 156 2.54 -1.30 3.55
N THR A 157 2.82 -1.51 2.27
CA THR A 157 3.07 -2.85 1.73
C THR A 157 4.45 -3.38 2.14
N ARG A 158 5.51 -2.56 2.01
CA ARG A 158 6.89 -2.95 2.34
C ARG A 158 7.04 -3.36 3.81
N TRP A 159 6.40 -2.62 4.71
CA TRP A 159 6.46 -2.85 6.15
C TRP A 159 5.22 -3.54 6.71
N ASP A 160 4.39 -4.15 5.87
CA ASP A 160 3.26 -4.98 6.29
C ASP A 160 2.32 -4.29 7.29
N PHE A 161 1.81 -3.11 6.93
CA PHE A 161 0.75 -2.39 7.64
C PHE A 161 -0.60 -2.58 6.93
N PRO A 162 -1.33 -3.70 7.17
CA PRO A 162 -2.53 -4.04 6.41
C PRO A 162 -3.62 -2.97 6.50
N ARG A 163 -3.86 -2.38 7.67
CA ARG A 163 -4.90 -1.34 7.83
C ARG A 163 -4.59 -0.05 7.09
N ILE A 164 -3.32 0.33 7.05
CA ILE A 164 -2.87 1.52 6.32
C ILE A 164 -2.90 1.24 4.82
N LYS A 165 -2.56 0.01 4.42
CA LYS A 165 -2.71 -0.44 3.04
C LYS A 165 -4.16 -0.33 2.60
N ASP A 166 -5.12 -0.83 3.37
CA ASP A 166 -6.55 -0.73 3.07
C ASP A 166 -7.02 0.74 2.98
N LEU A 167 -6.57 1.60 3.90
CA LEU A 167 -6.84 3.04 3.84
C LEU A 167 -6.28 3.67 2.57
N ALA A 168 -5.04 3.36 2.21
CA ALA A 168 -4.41 3.88 1.00
C ALA A 168 -5.15 3.42 -0.26
N ILE A 169 -5.64 2.18 -0.32
CA ILE A 169 -6.48 1.69 -1.44
C ILE A 169 -7.72 2.58 -1.57
N GLN A 170 -8.46 2.77 -0.47
CA GLN A 170 -9.70 3.55 -0.47
C GLN A 170 -9.48 5.00 -0.92
N GLN A 171 -8.35 5.61 -0.57
CA GLN A 171 -8.04 6.98 -1.00
C GLN A 171 -7.55 7.02 -2.45
N LEU A 172 -6.76 6.05 -2.89
CA LEU A 172 -6.32 5.95 -4.29
C LEU A 172 -7.49 5.74 -5.25
N GLU A 173 -8.52 4.99 -4.86
CA GLU A 173 -9.74 4.78 -5.68
C GLU A 173 -10.54 6.07 -5.91
N LYS A 174 -10.44 7.05 -5.01
CA LYS A 174 -11.09 8.36 -5.15
C LYS A 174 -10.35 9.32 -6.08
N HIS A 175 -9.07 9.05 -6.34
CA HIS A 175 -8.26 9.89 -7.21
C HIS A 175 -8.37 9.44 -8.67
N GLU A 176 -8.24 10.37 -9.59
CA GLU A 176 -8.05 10.04 -11.00
C GLU A 176 -6.59 9.59 -11.23
N MET A 177 -6.42 8.46 -11.92
CA MET A 177 -5.12 7.90 -12.26
C MET A 177 -5.25 7.14 -13.57
N ASN A 178 -4.20 7.18 -14.41
CA ASN A 178 -4.14 6.35 -15.60
C ASN A 178 -4.31 4.86 -15.21
N PRO A 179 -5.24 4.12 -15.83
CA PRO A 179 -5.45 2.71 -15.53
C PRO A 179 -4.19 1.86 -15.60
N ILE A 180 -3.25 2.17 -16.50
CA ILE A 180 -1.98 1.45 -16.66
C ILE A 180 -1.06 1.67 -15.45
N ASP A 181 -0.87 2.92 -15.05
CA ASP A 181 -0.07 3.26 -13.86
C ASP A 181 -0.69 2.66 -12.60
N ARG A 182 -2.03 2.65 -12.52
CA ARG A 182 -2.76 2.03 -11.41
C ARG A 182 -2.58 0.52 -11.37
N ILE A 183 -2.67 -0.17 -12.50
CA ILE A 183 -2.39 -1.61 -12.58
C ILE A 183 -0.96 -1.89 -12.10
N LYS A 184 0.02 -1.16 -12.63
CA LYS A 184 1.42 -1.33 -12.23
C LYS A 184 1.60 -1.13 -10.73
N LEU A 185 1.06 -0.05 -10.17
CA LEU A 185 1.11 0.22 -8.73
C LEU A 185 0.48 -0.92 -7.93
N TYR A 186 -0.67 -1.43 -8.36
CA TYR A 186 -1.39 -2.50 -7.65
C TYR A 186 -0.67 -3.84 -7.73
N GLN A 187 -0.04 -4.16 -8.87
CA GLN A 187 0.80 -5.34 -9.05
C GLN A 187 2.08 -5.26 -8.20
N GLU A 188 2.81 -4.14 -8.25
CA GLU A 188 4.00 -3.91 -7.44
C GLU A 188 3.73 -4.06 -5.93
N ASN A 189 2.55 -3.61 -5.50
CA ASN A 189 2.11 -3.72 -4.10
C ASN A 189 1.33 -5.00 -3.79
N LYS A 190 1.25 -5.97 -4.72
CA LYS A 190 0.60 -7.27 -4.53
C LYS A 190 -0.83 -7.14 -3.99
N LEU A 191 -1.64 -6.28 -4.61
CA LEU A 191 -3.04 -6.14 -4.25
C LEU A 191 -3.85 -7.36 -4.75
N PRO A 192 -4.95 -7.71 -4.06
CA PRO A 192 -5.85 -8.77 -4.53
C PRO A 192 -6.43 -8.46 -5.91
N GLU A 193 -6.63 -9.51 -6.71
CA GLU A 193 -7.10 -9.43 -8.10
C GLU A 193 -8.42 -8.66 -8.26
N LYS A 194 -9.27 -8.63 -7.23
CA LYS A 194 -10.54 -7.86 -7.24
C LYS A 194 -10.35 -6.37 -7.57
N TYR A 195 -9.20 -5.78 -7.25
CA TYR A 195 -8.88 -4.37 -7.57
C TYR A 195 -8.28 -4.21 -8.97
N LEU A 196 -7.62 -5.24 -9.49
CA LEU A 196 -7.02 -5.26 -10.82
C LEU A 196 -8.05 -5.55 -11.92
N PHE A 197 -9.02 -6.42 -11.62
CA PHE A 197 -9.99 -6.91 -12.58
C PHE A 197 -10.80 -5.79 -13.28
N PRO A 198 -11.35 -4.77 -12.58
CA PRO A 198 -12.04 -3.67 -13.24
C PRO A 198 -11.13 -2.89 -14.22
N LEU A 199 -9.84 -2.77 -13.91
CA LEU A 199 -8.86 -2.09 -14.76
C LEU A 199 -8.54 -2.92 -16.01
N TYR A 200 -8.43 -4.24 -15.88
CA TYR A 200 -8.27 -5.14 -17.03
C TYR A 200 -9.48 -5.10 -17.96
N VAL A 201 -10.70 -5.10 -17.40
CA VAL A 201 -11.94 -4.93 -18.18
C VAL A 201 -11.92 -3.60 -18.93
N CYS A 202 -11.53 -2.52 -18.26
CA CYS A 202 -11.40 -1.20 -18.87
C CYS A 202 -10.43 -1.20 -20.07
N LEU A 203 -9.22 -1.75 -19.89
CA LEU A 203 -8.21 -1.80 -20.95
C LEU A 203 -8.60 -2.72 -22.11
N ALA A 204 -9.18 -3.89 -21.83
CA ALA A 204 -9.64 -4.82 -22.87
C ALA A 204 -10.80 -4.24 -23.69
N SER A 205 -11.63 -3.39 -23.08
CA SER A 205 -12.78 -2.76 -23.72
C SER A 205 -12.45 -1.49 -24.49
N ARG A 206 -11.30 -0.84 -24.23
CA ARG A 206 -10.87 0.41 -24.89
C ARG A 206 -10.88 0.29 -26.41
N GLN A 207 -11.22 1.33 -27.17
CA GLN A 207 -11.17 1.26 -28.65
C GLN A 207 -9.74 1.23 -29.20
N GLU A 208 -8.82 1.98 -28.61
CA GLU A 208 -7.42 2.05 -29.02
C GLU A 208 -6.63 0.83 -28.53
N LEU A 209 -5.69 0.37 -29.35
CA LEU A 209 -4.70 -0.66 -28.97
C LEU A 209 -3.74 -0.13 -27.91
N LEU A 210 -3.09 -1.03 -27.18
CA LEU A 210 -2.02 -0.66 -26.25
C LEU A 210 -0.78 -0.22 -27.03
N GLY A 211 -0.26 0.96 -26.69
CA GLY A 211 1.00 1.45 -27.24
C GLY A 211 2.20 0.68 -26.70
N ILE A 212 3.38 0.88 -27.31
CA ILE A 212 4.62 0.20 -26.90
C ILE A 212 5.02 0.59 -25.46
N GLU A 213 4.95 1.87 -25.10
CA GLU A 213 5.33 2.32 -23.75
C GLU A 213 4.33 1.84 -22.67
N GLU A 214 3.04 1.82 -23.00
CA GLU A 214 2.00 1.24 -22.13
C GLU A 214 2.27 -0.25 -21.90
N SER A 215 2.59 -0.97 -22.98
CA SER A 215 2.91 -2.39 -22.98
C SER A 215 4.15 -2.71 -22.13
N ARG A 216 5.21 -1.89 -22.23
CA ARG A 216 6.40 -2.01 -21.38
C ARG A 216 6.08 -1.81 -19.91
N THR A 217 5.17 -0.88 -19.61
CA THR A 217 4.78 -0.55 -18.23
C THR A 217 3.96 -1.68 -17.57
N LEU A 218 3.08 -2.33 -18.33
CA LEU A 218 2.23 -3.44 -17.84
C LEU A 218 2.99 -4.78 -17.71
N GLY A 219 4.07 -4.93 -18.46
CA GLY A 219 4.77 -6.21 -18.62
C GLY A 219 4.10 -7.14 -19.62
N ILE A 220 4.88 -8.07 -20.15
CA ILE A 220 4.46 -8.92 -21.28
C ILE A 220 3.28 -9.85 -20.92
N GLU A 221 3.25 -10.40 -19.72
CA GLU A 221 2.18 -11.31 -19.29
C GLU A 221 0.82 -10.60 -19.26
N THR A 222 0.76 -9.46 -18.57
CA THR A 222 -0.45 -8.64 -18.48
C THR A 222 -0.91 -8.17 -19.86
N LEU A 223 0.03 -7.73 -20.71
CA LEU A 223 -0.26 -7.32 -22.09
C LEU A 223 -0.93 -8.44 -22.89
N VAL A 224 -0.33 -9.64 -22.88
CA VAL A 224 -0.84 -10.79 -23.64
C VAL A 224 -2.25 -11.14 -23.16
N LEU A 225 -2.49 -11.17 -21.85
CA LEU A 225 -3.81 -11.47 -21.30
C LEU A 225 -4.85 -10.41 -21.66
N ILE A 226 -4.51 -9.13 -21.58
CA ILE A 226 -5.41 -8.04 -21.99
C ILE A 226 -5.71 -8.14 -23.48
N GLN A 227 -4.71 -8.37 -24.33
CA GLN A 227 -4.91 -8.47 -25.77
C GLN A 227 -5.74 -9.71 -26.13
N GLN A 228 -5.52 -10.85 -25.49
CA GLN A 228 -6.37 -12.03 -25.69
C GLN A 228 -7.81 -11.79 -25.23
N ALA A 229 -8.02 -11.11 -24.09
CA ALA A 229 -9.36 -10.74 -23.63
C ALA A 229 -10.04 -9.78 -24.60
N ARG A 230 -9.30 -8.76 -25.04
CA ARG A 230 -9.71 -7.78 -26.06
C ARG A 230 -10.18 -8.46 -27.34
N GLU A 231 -9.40 -9.43 -27.80
CA GLU A 231 -9.64 -10.19 -29.03
C GLU A 231 -10.91 -11.03 -28.89
N ARG A 232 -11.05 -11.76 -27.77
CA ARG A 232 -12.26 -12.54 -27.46
C ARG A 232 -13.52 -11.67 -27.30
N LEU A 233 -13.40 -10.45 -26.77
CA LEU A 233 -14.53 -9.52 -26.64
C LEU A 233 -15.02 -9.00 -27.99
N ARG A 234 -14.17 -8.98 -29.02
CA ARG A 234 -14.48 -8.49 -30.37
C ARG A 234 -14.73 -9.60 -31.39
N ALA A 235 -14.31 -10.82 -31.09
CA ALA A 235 -14.55 -11.98 -31.91
C ALA A 235 -16.07 -12.16 -32.14
N PRO A 236 -16.49 -12.54 -33.36
CA PRO A 236 -17.88 -12.89 -33.61
C PRO A 236 -18.27 -14.08 -32.72
N THR A 237 -19.49 -14.04 -32.18
CA THR A 237 -20.03 -15.17 -31.43
C THR A 237 -20.33 -16.31 -32.40
N SER A 238 -19.55 -17.40 -32.33
CA SER A 238 -19.86 -18.58 -33.14
C SER A 238 -21.12 -19.26 -32.58
N PRO A 239 -22.17 -19.45 -33.41
CA PRO A 239 -23.37 -20.20 -32.98
C PRO A 239 -23.06 -21.67 -32.68
N MET A 240 -21.89 -22.19 -33.10
CA MET A 240 -21.49 -23.59 -32.96
C MET A 240 -20.64 -23.88 -31.71
N GLY A 241 -20.39 -22.90 -30.86
CA GLY A 241 -19.77 -23.11 -29.55
C GLY A 241 -18.23 -23.15 -29.53
N ASP A 242 -17.57 -22.88 -30.66
CA ASP A 242 -16.12 -22.62 -30.67
C ASP A 242 -15.84 -21.27 -30.02
N LYS A 243 -15.52 -21.30 -28.73
CA LYS A 243 -15.50 -20.13 -27.85
C LYS A 243 -14.32 -19.18 -28.03
N PHE A 244 -13.38 -19.43 -28.95
CA PHE A 244 -12.07 -18.76 -28.92
C PHE A 244 -11.41 -18.53 -30.28
N LEU A 245 -12.16 -18.40 -31.36
CA LEU A 245 -11.57 -18.08 -32.66
C LEU A 245 -11.89 -16.63 -33.02
N SER A 246 -10.83 -15.83 -33.17
CA SER A 246 -10.87 -14.59 -33.91
C SER A 246 -10.40 -14.87 -35.33
N PRO A 247 -11.32 -15.31 -36.22
CA PRO A 247 -10.94 -15.67 -37.57
C PRO A 247 -10.41 -14.44 -38.30
N ILE A 248 -9.45 -14.66 -39.20
CA ILE A 248 -9.09 -13.67 -40.20
C ILE A 248 -10.36 -13.31 -40.97
N ARG A 249 -10.54 -12.02 -41.27
CA ARG A 249 -11.73 -11.55 -41.99
C ARG A 249 -11.86 -12.29 -43.32
N THR A 250 -13.06 -12.77 -43.63
CA THR A 250 -13.33 -13.61 -44.80
C THR A 250 -13.24 -12.87 -46.13
N ASP A 251 -13.24 -11.53 -46.11
CA ASP A 251 -13.13 -10.64 -47.26
C ASP A 251 -11.68 -10.30 -47.65
N LEU A 252 -10.69 -10.70 -46.84
CA LEU A 252 -9.27 -10.45 -47.11
C LEU A 252 -8.71 -11.37 -48.21
N LYS A 253 -8.06 -10.78 -49.22
CA LYS A 253 -7.26 -11.56 -50.19
C LYS A 253 -5.90 -11.90 -49.56
N PRO A 254 -5.22 -12.96 -50.03
CA PRO A 254 -3.88 -13.31 -49.52
C PRO A 254 -2.89 -12.15 -49.58
N ALA A 255 -2.88 -11.37 -50.67
CA ALA A 255 -2.02 -10.19 -50.81
C ALA A 255 -2.26 -9.14 -49.73
N ASP A 256 -3.52 -8.87 -49.38
CA ASP A 256 -3.88 -7.90 -48.34
C ASP A 256 -3.31 -8.31 -46.97
N VAL A 257 -3.24 -9.62 -46.68
CA VAL A 257 -2.63 -10.13 -45.44
C VAL A 257 -1.13 -9.84 -45.40
N PHE A 258 -0.42 -10.06 -46.50
CA PHE A 258 1.00 -9.72 -46.60
C PHE A 258 1.24 -8.22 -46.42
N ASP A 259 0.43 -7.38 -47.07
CA ASP A 259 0.54 -5.93 -46.98
C ASP A 259 0.30 -5.43 -45.55
N ILE A 260 -0.73 -5.95 -44.88
CA ILE A 260 -1.02 -5.60 -43.48
C ILE A 260 0.13 -5.99 -42.55
N VAL A 261 0.65 -7.22 -42.69
CA VAL A 261 1.75 -7.71 -41.82
C VAL A 261 3.03 -6.93 -42.10
N SER A 262 3.44 -6.79 -43.36
CA SER A 262 4.65 -6.06 -43.74
C SER A 262 4.61 -4.60 -43.29
N ALA A 263 3.48 -3.91 -43.46
CA ALA A 263 3.28 -2.56 -42.96
C ALA A 263 3.37 -2.49 -41.43
N THR A 264 2.81 -3.46 -40.72
CA THR A 264 2.83 -3.51 -39.24
C THR A 264 4.25 -3.69 -38.69
N PHE A 265 5.07 -4.52 -39.34
CA PHE A 265 6.46 -4.77 -38.94
C PHE A 265 7.47 -3.84 -39.62
N ASN A 266 7.01 -2.91 -40.47
CA ASN A 266 7.84 -2.02 -41.28
C ASN A 266 8.94 -2.76 -42.08
N ILE A 267 8.56 -3.88 -42.71
CA ILE A 267 9.47 -4.73 -43.51
C ILE A 267 9.34 -4.37 -44.99
N SER A 268 10.46 -4.13 -45.67
CA SER A 268 10.49 -3.89 -47.13
C SER A 268 10.72 -5.20 -47.90
N PHE A 269 9.97 -5.41 -48.99
CA PHE A 269 9.96 -6.67 -49.74
C PHE A 269 11.27 -7.01 -50.49
N GLY A 270 12.24 -6.09 -50.56
CA GLY A 270 13.55 -6.36 -51.14
C GLY A 270 14.40 -7.39 -50.38
N GLU A 271 14.00 -7.71 -49.14
CA GLU A 271 14.71 -8.65 -48.25
C GLU A 271 13.97 -9.99 -48.06
N LEU A 272 12.76 -10.15 -48.63
CA LEU A 272 11.98 -11.38 -48.52
C LEU A 272 12.35 -12.34 -49.67
N PRO A 273 12.53 -13.65 -49.41
CA PRO A 273 12.79 -14.61 -50.46
C PRO A 273 11.62 -14.63 -51.46
N ALA A 274 11.96 -14.65 -52.76
CA ALA A 274 11.02 -14.56 -53.88
C ALA A 274 9.77 -15.45 -53.70
N ASP A 275 8.63 -14.95 -54.20
CA ASP A 275 7.29 -15.48 -54.04
C ASP A 275 7.21 -17.00 -53.78
N PRO A 276 6.47 -17.45 -52.75
CA PRO A 276 6.17 -18.86 -52.60
C PRO A 276 5.51 -19.34 -53.89
N LYS A 277 6.04 -20.43 -54.47
CA LYS A 277 5.57 -21.02 -55.73
C LYS A 277 4.04 -21.12 -55.75
N PRO A 278 3.37 -20.91 -56.89
CA PRO A 278 1.92 -21.05 -56.99
C PRO A 278 1.50 -22.44 -56.47
N GLY A 279 0.74 -22.46 -55.37
CA GLY A 279 0.33 -23.68 -54.67
C GLY A 279 0.92 -23.88 -53.27
N THR A 280 1.82 -23.01 -52.80
CA THR A 280 2.29 -23.06 -51.40
C THR A 280 1.25 -22.40 -50.49
N PRO A 281 0.72 -23.07 -49.45
CA PRO A 281 -0.19 -22.43 -48.51
C PRO A 281 0.53 -21.27 -47.84
N VAL A 282 -0.03 -20.07 -47.97
CA VAL A 282 0.40 -18.84 -47.25
C VAL A 282 0.23 -19.01 -45.74
N PHE A 283 -0.50 -20.04 -45.32
CA PHE A 283 -0.74 -20.40 -43.94
C PHE A 283 0.42 -21.22 -43.38
N CYS A 284 0.87 -20.84 -42.18
CA CYS A 284 1.78 -21.65 -41.39
C CYS A 284 1.17 -23.06 -41.25
N PRO A 285 1.83 -24.14 -41.71
CA PRO A 285 1.22 -25.47 -41.81
C PRO A 285 0.92 -26.12 -40.44
N PHE A 286 1.19 -25.43 -39.33
CA PHE A 286 1.05 -25.93 -37.97
C PHE A 286 -0.17 -25.42 -37.20
N PHE A 287 -1.03 -24.58 -37.80
CA PHE A 287 -2.23 -24.07 -37.14
C PHE A 287 -3.47 -24.32 -38.00
N TRP A 288 -4.09 -25.49 -37.79
CA TRP A 288 -5.50 -25.81 -38.00
C TRP A 288 -5.93 -26.79 -36.91
#